data_AF-A0A4P7RXQ7-F1
#
_entry.id   AF-A0A4P7RXQ7-F1
#
_cell.length_a   1.000
_cell.length_b   1.000
_cell.length_c   1.000
_cell.angle_alpha   90.00
_cell.angle_beta   90.00
_cell.angle_gamma   90.00
#
_symmetry.space_group_name_H-M   'P 1'
#
loop_
_entity.id
_entity.type
_entity.pdbx_description
1 polymer ?
#
loop_
_entity_poly.entity_id
_entity_poly.type
_entity_poly.pdbx_seq_one_letter_code
_entity_poly.pdbx_strand_id
1 'polypeptide(L)' 'MLSDWELWACANQVLKTHGENAPLHVAEQIGALALAQDEAGIATWKAIAKRVAELMGKDRPTRLQ' A
#
# COMPACT_ATOMS: atom_id res chain seq x y z
N MET A 1 -1.26 3.25 16.59
CA MET A 1 -0.63 2.46 15.52
C MET A 1 -1.64 1.44 15.05
N LEU A 2 -1.76 1.23 13.74
CA LEU A 2 -2.61 0.19 13.19
C LEU A 2 -2.05 -1.20 13.52
N SER A 3 -2.93 -2.14 13.81
CA SER A 3 -2.63 -3.55 13.93
C SER A 3 -2.29 -4.17 12.57
N ASP A 4 -1.69 -5.36 12.59
CA ASP A 4 -1.35 -6.08 11.36
C ASP A 4 -2.58 -6.35 10.48
N TRP A 5 -3.69 -6.76 11.10
CA TRP A 5 -4.95 -6.99 10.41
C TRP A 5 -5.50 -5.72 9.75
N GLU A 6 -5.48 -4.58 10.45
CA GLU A 6 -5.93 -3.30 9.88
C GLU A 6 -5.06 -2.88 8.70
N LEU A 7 -3.75 -3.11 8.76
CA LEU A 7 -2.84 -2.82 7.65
C LEU A 7 -3.14 -3.69 6.42
N TRP A 8 -3.48 -4.97 6.61
CA TRP A 8 -3.92 -5.85 5.53
C TRP A 8 -5.28 -5.44 4.96
N ALA A 9 -6.23 -5.04 5.81
CA ALA A 9 -7.53 -4.53 5.38
C ALA A 9 -7.38 -3.24 4.55
N CYS A 10 -6.56 -2.30 5.00
CA CYS A 10 -6.24 -1.07 4.25
C CYS A 10 -5.57 -1.39 2.91
N ALA A 11 -4.55 -2.25 2.89
CA ALA A 11 -3.88 -2.63 1.65
C ALA A 11 -4.83 -3.29 0.64
N ASN A 12 -5.72 -4.17 1.11
CA ASN A 12 -6.74 -4.79 0.27
C ASN A 12 -7.75 -3.77 -0.27
N GLN A 13 -8.15 -2.79 0.55
CA GLN A 13 -9.05 -1.72 0.11
C GLN A 13 -8.41 -0.83 -0.94
N VAL A 14 -7.13 -0.47 -0.77
CA VAL A 14 -6.35 0.29 -1.76
C VAL A 14 -6.28 -0.48 -3.07
N LEU A 15 -5.96 -1.78 -3.02
CA LEU A 15 -5.88 -2.62 -4.21
C LEU A 15 -7.24 -2.75 -4.92
N LYS A 16 -8.33 -2.96 -4.18
CA LYS A 16 -9.69 -3.02 -4.75
C LYS A 16 -10.12 -1.72 -5.42
N THR A 17 -9.68 -0.59 -4.88
CA THR A 17 -10.10 0.74 -5.36
C THR A 17 -9.28 1.18 -6.57
N HIS A 18 -7.97 0.91 -6.57
CA HIS A 18 -7.03 1.44 -7.57
C HIS A 18 -6.50 0.39 -8.56
N GLY A 19 -6.72 -0.90 -8.29
CA GLY A 19 -6.24 -2.01 -9.13
C GLY A 19 -4.73 -1.94 -9.35
N GLU A 20 -4.30 -2.05 -10.61
CA GLU A 20 -2.88 -1.95 -11.00
C GLU A 20 -2.24 -0.61 -10.65
N ASN A 21 -3.04 0.46 -10.48
CA ASN A 21 -2.55 1.79 -10.09
C ASN A 21 -2.37 1.94 -8.56
N ALA A 22 -2.63 0.90 -7.77
CA ALA A 22 -2.44 0.94 -6.32
C ALA A 22 -1.04 1.41 -5.87
N PRO A 23 0.09 0.99 -6.49
CA PRO A 23 1.41 1.48 -6.14
C PRO A 23 1.59 2.98 -6.39
N LEU A 24 1.00 3.51 -7.47
CA LEU A 24 1.05 4.94 -7.78
C LEU A 24 0.29 5.73 -6.72
N HIS A 25 -0.93 5.31 -6.37
CA HIS A 25 -1.73 5.96 -5.34
C HIS A 25 -1.01 6.00 -3.99
N VAL A 26 -0.38 4.88 -3.58
CA VAL A 26 0.40 4.83 -2.33
C VAL A 26 1.57 5.82 -2.36
N ALA A 27 2.27 5.95 -3.49
CA ALA A 27 3.36 6.90 -3.64
C ALA A 27 2.87 8.36 -3.51
N GLU A 28 1.73 8.68 -4.10
CA GLU A 28 1.09 10.00 -4.00
C GLU A 28 0.73 10.35 -2.55
N GLN A 29 0.16 9.40 -1.79
CA GLN A 29 -0.19 9.61 -0.39
C GLN A 29 1.04 9.85 0.48
N ILE A 30 2.11 9.08 0.27
CA ILE A 30 3.39 9.31 0.97
C ILE A 30 3.96 10.68 0.62
N GLY A 31 3.92 11.08 -0.66
CA GLY A 31 4.37 12.40 -1.10
C GLY A 31 3.60 13.54 -0.44
N ALA A 32 2.27 13.43 -0.37
CA ALA A 32 1.42 14.43 0.28
C ALA A 32 1.75 14.57 1.78
N LEU A 33 1.97 13.45 2.47
CA LEU A 33 2.34 13.44 3.90
C LEU A 33 3.75 13.98 4.15
N ALA A 34 4.69 13.73 3.24
CA ALA A 34 6.03 14.31 3.29
C ALA A 34 5.99 15.84 3.17
N LEU A 35 5.16 16.38 2.27
CA LEU A 35 4.95 17.84 2.18
C LEU A 35 4.33 18.43 3.45
N ALA A 36 3.50 17.65 4.15
CA ALA A 36 2.91 18.03 5.43
C ALA A 36 3.82 17.75 6.64
N GLN A 37 5.01 17.18 6.44
CA GLN A 37 5.92 16.71 7.49
C GLN A 37 5.28 15.74 8.51
N ASP A 38 4.30 14.95 8.06
CA ASP A 38 3.63 13.94 8.91
C ASP A 38 4.37 12.60 8.85
N GLU A 39 5.40 12.47 9.68
CA GLU A 39 6.22 11.26 9.78
C GLU A 39 5.42 10.01 10.22
N ALA A 40 4.41 10.19 11.07
CA ALA A 40 3.58 9.09 11.56
C ALA A 40 2.67 8.55 10.44
N GLY A 41 2.11 9.45 9.63
CA GLY A 41 1.38 9.12 8.42
C GLY A 41 2.27 8.42 7.40
N ILE A 42 3.47 8.94 7.14
CA ILE A 42 4.44 8.34 6.21
C ILE A 42 4.79 6.91 6.63
N ALA A 43 5.08 6.69 7.92
CA ALA A 43 5.38 5.36 8.44
C ALA A 43 4.20 4.38 8.23
N THR A 44 2.97 4.86 8.45
CA THR A 44 1.75 4.07 8.25
C THR A 44 1.57 3.69 6.78
N TRP A 45 1.70 4.64 5.85
CA TRP A 45 1.54 4.38 4.42
C TRP A 45 2.66 3.51 3.84
N LYS A 46 3.90 3.60 4.37
CA LYS A 46 4.97 2.66 4.04
C LYS A 46 4.63 1.22 4.46
N ALA A 47 3.97 1.03 5.59
CA ALA A 47 3.52 -0.28 6.03
C ALA A 47 2.39 -0.84 5.15
N ILE A 48 1.47 0.02 4.70
CA ILE A 48 0.44 -0.34 3.70
C ILE A 48 1.09 -0.70 2.36
N ALA A 49 2.07 0.10 1.89
CA ALA A 49 2.80 -0.12 0.64
C ALA A 49 3.40 -1.53 0.56
N LYS A 50 4.05 -1.97 1.65
CA LYS A 50 4.63 -3.31 1.74
C LYS A 50 3.58 -4.40 1.49
N ARG A 51 2.40 -4.29 2.10
CA ARG A 51 1.32 -5.28 1.97
C ARG A 51 0.64 -5.23 0.61
N VAL A 52 0.49 -4.04 0.02
CA VAL A 52 0.03 -3.89 -1.37
C VAL A 52 0.96 -4.64 -2.32
N ALA A 53 2.29 -4.47 -2.18
CA ALA A 53 3.26 -5.21 -2.98
C ALA A 53 3.17 -6.73 -2.79
N GLU A 54 2.95 -7.19 -1.55
CA GLU A 54 2.75 -8.62 -1.25
C GLU A 54 1.45 -9.18 -1.87
N LEU A 55 0.33 -8.43 -1.82
CA LEU A 55 -0.93 -8.84 -2.47
C LEU A 55 -0.79 -8.91 -3.99
N MET A 56 -0.22 -7.88 -4.61
CA MET A 56 0.00 -7.85 -6.06
C MET A 56 1.03 -8.89 -6.53
N GLY A 57 1.96 -9.31 -5.66
CA GLY A 57 2.87 -10.42 -5.91
C GLY A 57 2.17 -11.78 -5.89
N LYS A 58 1.14 -11.96 -5.04
CA LYS A 58 0.31 -13.17 -4.98
C LYS A 58 -0.68 -13.26 -6.15
N ASP A 59 -1.19 -12.13 -6.63
CA ASP A 59 -2.15 -12.07 -7.74
C ASP A 59 -1.50 -12.18 -9.12
N ARG A 60 -0.17 -12.08 -9.22
CA ARG A 60 0.53 -12.43 -10.46
C ARG A 60 0.53 -13.96 -10.58
N PRO A 61 -0.16 -14.57 -11.57
CA PRO A 61 0.01 -15.99 -11.80
C PRO A 61 1.49 -16.22 -12.03
N THR A 62 2.05 -17.22 -11.36
CA THR A 62 3.38 -17.75 -11.64
C THR A 62 3.43 -18.04 -13.14
N ARG A 63 3.93 -17.09 -13.93
CA ARG A 63 4.17 -17.31 -15.34
C ARG A 63 5.44 -18.15 -15.38
N LEU A 64 5.25 -19.45 -15.21
CA LEU A 64 6.24 -20.47 -15.50
C LEU A 64 6.66 -20.24 -16.96
N GLN A 65 7.89 -19.78 -17.16
CA GLN A 65 8.67 -19.98 -18.37
C GLN A 65 9.85 -20.86 -18.01
#